data_AF-A0A1G8VUI5-F1
#
_entry.id   AF-A0A1G8VUI5-F1
#
_cell.length_a   1.000
_cell.length_b   1.000
_cell.length_c   1.000
_cell.angle_alpha   90.00
_cell.angle_beta   90.00
_cell.angle_gamma   90.00
#
_symmetry.space_group_name_H-M   'P 1'
#
loop_
_entity.id
_entity.type
_entity.pdbx_description
1 polymer ?
#
loop_
_entity_poly.entity_id
_entity_poly.type
_entity_poly.pdbx_seq_one_letter_code
_entity_poly.pdbx_strand_id
1 'polypeptide(L)'
;MTHDEADVVVVGLGPVGITLCNLLAAAGVRVEGIDAADDVYALPRAIGMDHEVMRIFQNIGAAEAVAAATGHYRPSEYRSADGTLLRRFDSPAEPYPLAWPPYLTFLQPDLERALRANGKKFPHLTLRTATELVGLENPDRPILTLHDKASGERTRRAPRYVVGCDGANSFTRRGLGVALEDLDFDEPWLVVDMILEDQLAPLPETNVQFCDPARPHTYVCGPDQLRRWEFMILPYEDPAEVNRPERIWQLLSPWLRPDQARLWRSATYNFHALVAEQWRVGSVFLAGDACHMTPPFLAQGMVQGIKDAANLAWKLAHAIGSGSEHLLGTYQAERRPFMREVIDITKRLGQFICERDPDKAHARDAEMAAAMRTGQGVQIRQNLFPPIRHGLVASNIDGSPSPRAGEPCPQPWIIGPFGRKRLDDALPPGFQLLIAGDMDPSPTLLDKARQVGIAVHRVAQEKSCPSLLVEEDRVLVDWLTAKGARAALVRPDHVVFGTAADTRGTEQLVCQLQMMLVAAPDK
;
A
#
# COMPACT_ATOMS: atom_id res chain seq x y z
N MET A 1 29.66 -11.87 17.18
CA MET A 1 28.40 -11.10 17.11
C MET A 1 27.95 -10.87 18.53
N THR A 2 28.18 -9.66 19.06
CA THR A 2 27.62 -9.26 20.35
C THR A 2 26.09 -9.37 20.25
N HIS A 3 25.45 -9.91 21.27
CA HIS A 3 24.01 -10.22 21.30
C HIS A 3 23.08 -8.98 21.23
N ASP A 4 23.64 -7.80 20.99
CA ASP A 4 23.04 -6.48 21.19
C ASP A 4 22.86 -5.66 19.88
N GLU A 5 23.30 -6.21 18.73
CA GLU A 5 23.11 -5.55 17.42
C GLU A 5 21.76 -5.94 16.79
N ALA A 6 21.06 -4.93 16.24
CA ALA A 6 19.82 -5.14 15.50
C ALA A 6 20.06 -6.01 14.26
N ASP A 7 19.12 -6.90 13.97
CA ASP A 7 19.18 -7.70 12.73
C ASP A 7 18.88 -6.82 11.52
N VAL A 8 17.93 -5.89 11.66
CA VAL A 8 17.54 -4.94 10.61
C VAL A 8 17.55 -3.51 11.14
N VAL A 9 18.18 -2.60 10.40
CA VAL A 9 18.02 -1.15 10.60
C VAL A 9 17.08 -0.58 9.53
N VAL A 10 16.02 0.11 9.94
CA VAL A 10 15.09 0.81 9.04
C VAL A 10 15.37 2.31 9.10
N VAL A 11 15.64 2.93 7.96
CA VAL A 11 16.03 4.34 7.84
C VAL A 11 14.83 5.15 7.36
N GLY A 12 14.32 6.05 8.20
CA GLY A 12 13.09 6.79 7.98
C GLY A 12 11.90 6.12 8.67
N LEU A 13 11.20 6.87 9.53
CA LEU A 13 10.03 6.42 10.30
C LEU A 13 8.74 7.12 9.85
N GLY A 14 8.66 7.51 8.57
CA GLY A 14 7.39 7.79 7.92
C GLY A 14 6.50 6.53 7.85
N PRO A 15 5.30 6.61 7.24
CA PRO A 15 4.30 5.53 7.30
C PRO A 15 4.83 4.17 6.85
N VAL A 16 5.67 4.13 5.81
CA VAL A 16 6.28 2.91 5.28
C VAL A 16 7.25 2.29 6.28
N GLY A 17 8.20 3.08 6.80
CA GLY A 17 9.24 2.59 7.69
C GLY A 17 8.70 2.14 9.04
N ILE A 18 7.78 2.92 9.65
CA ILE A 18 7.18 2.50 10.92
C ILE A 18 6.30 1.25 10.76
N THR A 19 5.64 1.07 9.62
CA THR A 19 4.92 -0.17 9.31
C THR A 19 5.88 -1.35 9.20
N LEU A 20 6.98 -1.19 8.46
CA LEU A 20 8.02 -2.21 8.33
C LEU A 20 8.61 -2.62 9.68
N CYS A 21 8.92 -1.64 10.54
CA CYS A 21 9.39 -1.90 11.90
C CYS A 21 8.42 -2.77 12.70
N ASN A 22 7.12 -2.43 12.67
CA ASN A 22 6.09 -3.19 13.36
C ASN A 22 5.92 -4.61 12.79
N LEU A 23 5.96 -4.77 11.46
CA LEU A 23 5.83 -6.08 10.80
C LEU A 23 7.01 -7.00 11.13
N LEU A 24 8.24 -6.49 11.04
CA LEU A 24 9.45 -7.23 11.40
C LEU A 24 9.46 -7.60 12.88
N ALA A 25 9.10 -6.66 13.76
CA ALA A 25 8.99 -6.92 15.18
C ALA A 25 7.90 -7.94 15.50
N ALA A 26 6.73 -7.88 14.85
CA ALA A 26 5.69 -8.90 14.99
C ALA A 26 6.17 -10.29 14.54
N ALA A 27 7.10 -10.35 13.58
CA ALA A 27 7.75 -11.59 13.14
C ALA A 27 8.95 -12.03 14.02
N GLY A 28 9.21 -11.34 15.14
CA GLY A 28 10.28 -11.69 16.08
C GLY A 28 11.69 -11.24 15.68
N VAL A 29 11.82 -10.41 14.64
CA VAL A 29 13.10 -9.85 14.20
C VAL A 29 13.50 -8.67 15.08
N ARG A 30 14.77 -8.57 15.52
CA ARG A 30 15.25 -7.39 16.26
C ARG A 30 15.47 -6.22 15.31
N VAL A 31 14.82 -5.10 15.58
CA VAL A 31 14.78 -3.95 14.67
C VAL A 31 15.20 -2.67 15.37
N GLU A 32 16.03 -1.88 14.71
CA GLU A 32 16.29 -0.49 15.07
C GLU A 32 15.75 0.41 13.94
N GLY A 33 14.72 1.20 14.25
CA GLY A 33 14.18 2.19 13.34
C GLY A 33 14.72 3.58 13.68
N ILE A 34 15.24 4.31 12.70
CA ILE A 34 15.83 5.64 12.89
C ILE A 34 15.12 6.69 12.05
N ASP A 35 15.02 7.92 12.55
CA ASP A 35 14.52 9.06 11.79
C ASP A 35 15.30 10.33 12.15
N ALA A 36 15.63 11.15 11.15
CA ALA A 36 16.31 12.42 11.34
C ALA A 36 15.39 13.50 11.93
N ALA A 37 14.06 13.35 11.78
CA ALA A 37 13.07 14.15 12.46
C ALA A 37 12.95 13.72 13.94
N ASP A 38 12.68 14.67 14.81
CA ASP A 38 12.49 14.48 16.25
C ASP A 38 11.09 13.93 16.59
N ASP A 39 10.08 14.26 15.80
CA ASP A 39 8.71 13.77 15.92
C ASP A 39 8.03 13.54 14.55
N VAL A 40 6.81 12.99 14.58
CA VAL A 40 5.92 12.86 13.43
C VAL A 40 5.66 14.23 12.79
N TYR A 41 5.71 14.27 11.46
CA TYR A 41 5.38 15.47 10.73
C TYR A 41 3.92 15.88 10.95
N ALA A 42 3.68 17.07 11.50
CA ALA A 42 2.37 17.45 12.03
C ALA A 42 1.29 17.76 10.97
N LEU A 43 1.67 17.96 9.70
CA LEU A 43 0.74 18.38 8.65
C LEU A 43 0.36 17.23 7.70
N PRO A 44 -0.91 17.14 7.26
CA PRO A 44 -1.41 16.03 6.44
C PRO A 44 -0.76 15.98 5.05
N ARG A 45 -0.15 14.84 4.65
CA ARG A 45 0.38 14.64 3.29
C ARG A 45 -0.54 13.70 2.51
N ALA A 46 -0.51 12.41 2.82
CA ALA A 46 -1.47 11.45 2.29
C ALA A 46 -2.83 11.61 2.99
N ILE A 47 -3.92 11.40 2.24
CA ILE A 47 -5.30 11.58 2.71
C ILE A 47 -6.18 10.34 2.50
N GLY A 48 -5.78 9.39 1.65
CA GLY A 48 -6.56 8.19 1.33
C GLY A 48 -5.74 6.90 1.36
N MET A 49 -6.36 5.80 1.78
CA MET A 49 -5.75 4.46 1.83
C MET A 49 -6.79 3.37 1.54
N ASP A 50 -6.32 2.20 1.10
CA ASP A 50 -7.19 1.05 0.78
C ASP A 50 -7.30 0.02 1.90
N HIS A 51 -8.24 -0.91 1.73
CA HIS A 51 -8.47 -2.01 2.67
C HIS A 51 -7.30 -3.00 2.80
N GLU A 52 -6.39 -3.09 1.83
CA GLU A 52 -5.22 -3.95 1.93
C GLU A 52 -4.22 -3.35 2.94
N VAL A 53 -4.08 -2.03 2.97
CA VAL A 53 -3.34 -1.32 4.02
C VAL A 53 -3.98 -1.53 5.39
N MET A 54 -5.30 -1.45 5.51
CA MET A 54 -5.99 -1.76 6.77
C MET A 54 -5.75 -3.20 7.23
N ARG A 55 -5.73 -4.15 6.30
CA ARG A 55 -5.39 -5.55 6.57
C ARG A 55 -3.94 -5.72 7.02
N ILE A 56 -2.99 -4.94 6.47
CA ILE A 56 -1.61 -4.90 6.96
C ILE A 56 -1.56 -4.35 8.39
N PHE A 57 -2.33 -3.32 8.71
CA PHE A 57 -2.43 -2.81 10.09
C PHE A 57 -3.11 -3.80 11.04
N GLN A 58 -4.03 -4.62 10.53
CA GLN A 58 -4.65 -5.70 11.28
C GLN A 58 -3.59 -6.74 11.67
N ASN A 59 -2.70 -7.14 10.76
CA ASN A 59 -1.61 -8.09 11.03
C ASN A 59 -0.71 -7.68 12.21
N ILE A 60 -0.51 -6.37 12.41
CA ILE A 60 0.30 -5.83 13.51
C ILE A 60 -0.53 -5.40 14.72
N GLY A 61 -1.85 -5.61 14.71
CA GLY A 61 -2.79 -5.27 15.78
C GLY A 61 -3.05 -3.76 15.95
N ALA A 62 -2.86 -2.97 14.89
CA ALA A 62 -3.05 -1.52 14.89
C ALA A 62 -4.36 -1.07 14.19
N ALA A 63 -5.05 -1.95 13.48
CA ALA A 63 -6.19 -1.59 12.63
C ALA A 63 -7.29 -0.81 13.37
N GLU A 64 -7.70 -1.23 14.57
CA GLU A 64 -8.77 -0.54 15.32
C GLU A 64 -8.36 0.87 15.77
N ALA A 65 -7.12 1.03 16.23
CA ALA A 65 -6.58 2.34 16.60
C ALA A 65 -6.46 3.27 15.38
N VAL A 66 -6.11 2.73 14.22
CA VAL A 66 -6.08 3.46 12.96
C VAL A 66 -7.50 3.82 12.51
N ALA A 67 -8.43 2.86 12.52
CA ALA A 67 -9.81 3.05 12.07
C ALA A 67 -10.52 4.18 12.84
N ALA A 68 -10.21 4.34 14.13
CA ALA A 68 -10.73 5.44 14.96
C ALA A 68 -10.34 6.85 14.45
N ALA A 69 -9.30 6.96 13.61
CA ALA A 69 -8.83 8.20 13.00
C ALA A 69 -9.11 8.26 11.47
N THR A 70 -10.03 7.43 10.98
CA THR A 70 -10.42 7.39 9.56
C THR A 70 -11.81 7.98 9.32
N GLY A 71 -11.99 8.50 8.10
CA GLY A 71 -13.27 8.92 7.56
C GLY A 71 -13.74 8.00 6.44
N HIS A 72 -15.05 8.01 6.18
CA HIS A 72 -15.63 7.29 5.05
C HIS A 72 -15.14 7.90 3.74
N TYR A 73 -14.60 7.07 2.84
CA TYR A 73 -14.24 7.54 1.52
C TYR A 73 -15.46 7.60 0.61
N ARG A 74 -15.74 8.81 0.13
CA ARG A 74 -16.88 9.07 -0.74
C ARG A 74 -16.55 8.73 -2.21
N PRO A 75 -17.54 8.41 -3.05
CA PRO A 75 -17.32 8.17 -4.48
C PRO A 75 -16.50 9.27 -5.13
N SER A 76 -15.70 8.92 -6.15
CA SER A 76 -14.89 9.88 -6.89
C SER A 76 -15.50 10.14 -8.26
N GLU A 77 -15.68 11.40 -8.61
CA GLU A 77 -16.29 11.81 -9.87
C GLU A 77 -15.33 12.65 -10.68
N TYR A 78 -15.37 12.51 -12.00
CA TYR A 78 -14.67 13.40 -12.92
C TYR A 78 -15.75 14.29 -13.51
N ARG A 79 -15.55 15.60 -13.45
CA ARG A 79 -16.51 16.59 -13.93
C ARG A 79 -15.84 17.55 -14.88
N SER A 80 -16.47 17.86 -16.00
CA SER A 80 -16.06 18.94 -16.91
C SER A 80 -16.14 20.31 -16.24
N ALA A 81 -15.65 21.35 -16.91
CA ALA A 81 -15.73 22.73 -16.44
C ALA A 81 -17.18 23.21 -16.19
N ASP A 82 -18.16 22.70 -16.93
CA ASP A 82 -19.59 23.02 -16.74
C ASP A 82 -20.30 22.12 -15.70
N GLY A 83 -19.57 21.20 -15.09
CA GLY A 83 -20.08 20.29 -14.06
C GLY A 83 -20.68 18.98 -14.56
N THR A 84 -20.72 18.73 -15.88
CA THR A 84 -21.16 17.46 -16.46
C THR A 84 -20.35 16.28 -15.91
N LEU A 85 -21.03 15.21 -15.49
CA LEU A 85 -20.39 14.01 -14.97
C LEU A 85 -19.78 13.19 -16.12
N LEU A 86 -18.45 13.03 -16.10
CA LEU A 86 -17.66 12.37 -17.13
C LEU A 86 -17.28 10.94 -16.74
N ARG A 87 -17.05 10.67 -15.45
CA ARG A 87 -16.67 9.36 -14.93
C ARG A 87 -17.02 9.27 -13.46
N ARG A 88 -17.29 8.05 -12.98
CA ARG A 88 -17.48 7.79 -11.56
C ARG A 88 -16.73 6.53 -11.11
N PHE A 89 -16.03 6.65 -10.00
CA PHE A 89 -15.42 5.54 -9.28
C PHE A 89 -16.19 5.29 -7.99
N ASP A 90 -16.75 4.09 -7.90
CA ASP A 90 -17.38 3.57 -6.69
C ASP A 90 -16.47 2.54 -6.00
N SER A 91 -16.80 2.24 -4.75
CA SER A 91 -16.19 1.15 -3.98
C SER A 91 -17.15 -0.05 -3.95
N PRO A 92 -16.66 -1.29 -3.82
CA PRO A 92 -17.50 -2.46 -3.56
C PRO A 92 -18.41 -2.21 -2.36
N ALA A 93 -19.67 -2.66 -2.47
CA ALA A 93 -20.61 -2.66 -1.36
C ALA A 93 -20.29 -3.77 -0.35
N GLU A 94 -20.95 -3.72 0.81
CA GLU A 94 -20.94 -4.84 1.75
C GLU A 94 -21.64 -6.07 1.15
N PRO A 95 -21.19 -7.29 1.47
CA PRO A 95 -20.06 -7.64 2.34
C PRO A 95 -18.70 -7.33 1.69
N TYR A 96 -17.84 -6.60 2.40
CA TYR A 96 -16.56 -6.15 1.83
C TYR A 96 -15.60 -7.33 1.62
N PRO A 97 -14.87 -7.41 0.48
CA PRO A 97 -13.96 -8.52 0.18
C PRO A 97 -12.89 -8.81 1.24
N LEU A 98 -12.47 -7.78 1.99
CA LEU A 98 -11.44 -7.90 3.04
C LEU A 98 -11.97 -7.58 4.45
N ALA A 99 -13.30 -7.56 4.65
CA ALA A 99 -13.94 -7.19 5.91
C ALA A 99 -13.56 -5.80 6.48
N TRP A 100 -13.05 -4.93 5.61
CA TRP A 100 -12.74 -3.52 5.84
C TRP A 100 -13.32 -2.67 4.70
N PRO A 101 -13.75 -1.42 4.97
CA PRO A 101 -14.18 -0.51 3.92
C PRO A 101 -13.11 -0.41 2.82
N PRO A 102 -13.47 -0.59 1.52
CA PRO A 102 -12.49 -0.77 0.45
C PRO A 102 -11.53 0.40 0.26
N TYR A 103 -11.97 1.58 0.68
CA TYR A 103 -11.17 2.79 0.66
C TYR A 103 -11.61 3.71 1.81
N LEU A 104 -10.66 4.42 2.41
CA LEU A 104 -10.83 5.26 3.60
C LEU A 104 -10.08 6.57 3.42
N THR A 105 -10.54 7.63 4.07
CA THR A 105 -9.72 8.83 4.31
C THR A 105 -9.12 8.82 5.71
N PHE A 106 -8.00 9.48 5.92
CA PHE A 106 -7.32 9.49 7.22
C PHE A 106 -6.46 10.74 7.42
N LEU A 107 -6.05 10.97 8.66
CA LEU A 107 -5.03 11.96 9.02
C LEU A 107 -3.68 11.28 9.20
N GLN A 108 -2.73 11.57 8.33
CA GLN A 108 -1.40 10.94 8.38
C GLN A 108 -0.66 11.09 9.72
N PRO A 109 -0.67 12.26 10.41
CA PRO A 109 0.00 12.37 11.70
C PRO A 109 -0.58 11.38 12.74
N ASP A 110 -1.89 11.17 12.74
CA ASP A 110 -2.56 10.29 13.69
C ASP A 110 -2.30 8.82 13.36
N LEU A 111 -2.26 8.48 12.06
CA LEU A 111 -1.79 7.18 11.59
C LEU A 111 -0.36 6.88 12.08
N GLU A 112 0.59 7.79 11.83
CA GLU A 112 1.99 7.59 12.22
C GLU A 112 2.14 7.47 13.75
N ARG A 113 1.40 8.28 14.53
CA ARG A 113 1.37 8.17 16.00
C ARG A 113 0.82 6.83 16.46
N ALA A 114 -0.27 6.35 15.88
CA ALA A 114 -0.87 5.06 16.21
C ALA A 114 0.12 3.91 15.93
N LEU A 115 0.83 3.94 14.80
CA LEU A 115 1.83 2.93 14.45
C LEU A 115 3.08 2.97 15.35
N ARG A 116 3.55 4.17 15.72
CA ARG A 116 4.65 4.34 16.69
C ARG A 116 4.25 3.87 18.08
N ALA A 117 3.03 4.16 18.52
CA ALA A 117 2.49 3.68 19.79
C ALA A 117 2.35 2.16 19.80
N ASN A 118 1.87 1.56 18.71
CA ASN A 118 1.76 0.11 18.56
C ASN A 118 3.14 -0.57 18.69
N GLY A 119 4.18 0.04 18.11
CA GLY A 119 5.55 -0.48 18.17
C GLY A 119 6.09 -0.67 19.59
N LYS A 120 5.62 0.12 20.56
CA LYS A 120 6.09 0.09 21.97
C LYS A 120 5.80 -1.23 22.68
N LYS A 121 4.87 -2.06 22.16
CA LYS A 121 4.58 -3.38 22.73
C LYS A 121 5.66 -4.43 22.43
N PHE A 122 6.54 -4.18 21.46
CA PHE A 122 7.58 -5.11 21.07
C PHE A 122 8.92 -4.75 21.75
N PRO A 123 9.43 -5.58 22.67
CA PRO A 123 10.65 -5.28 23.43
C PRO A 123 11.92 -5.25 22.57
N HIS A 124 11.88 -5.89 21.40
CA HIS A 124 12.98 -5.98 20.44
C HIS A 124 12.88 -4.98 19.28
N LEU A 125 11.99 -3.99 19.39
CA LEU A 125 11.91 -2.84 18.49
C LEU A 125 12.42 -1.58 19.21
N THR A 126 13.51 -1.01 18.72
CA THR A 126 14.01 0.29 19.18
C THR A 126 13.70 1.35 18.13
N LEU A 127 13.05 2.45 18.51
CA LEU A 127 12.82 3.60 17.65
C LEU A 127 13.65 4.79 18.15
N ARG A 128 14.47 5.37 17.28
CA ARG A 128 15.28 6.56 17.57
C ARG A 128 14.90 7.70 16.64
N THR A 129 14.34 8.75 17.20
CA THR A 129 14.14 10.02 16.48
C THR A 129 15.36 10.92 16.64
N ALA A 130 15.40 12.04 15.92
CA ALA A 130 16.53 12.96 15.86
C ALA A 130 17.88 12.25 15.56
N THR A 131 17.83 11.10 14.89
CA THR A 131 18.99 10.25 14.55
C THR A 131 19.10 10.13 13.05
N GLU A 132 20.11 10.78 12.47
CA GLU A 132 20.31 10.87 11.04
C GLU A 132 21.33 9.84 10.54
N LEU A 133 21.03 9.16 9.44
CA LEU A 133 22.03 8.37 8.72
C LEU A 133 22.94 9.31 7.92
N VAL A 134 24.22 9.35 8.27
CA VAL A 134 25.21 10.23 7.60
C VAL A 134 26.29 9.47 6.84
N GLY A 135 26.29 8.14 6.92
CA GLY A 135 27.22 7.30 6.15
C GLY A 135 26.71 5.87 6.01
N LEU A 136 26.85 5.31 4.82
CA LEU A 136 26.52 3.93 4.47
C LEU A 136 27.70 3.35 3.68
N GLU A 137 28.33 2.31 4.21
CA GLU A 137 29.50 1.65 3.62
C GLU A 137 29.23 0.14 3.48
N ASN A 138 29.91 -0.52 2.53
CA ASN A 138 29.90 -1.98 2.33
C ASN A 138 28.49 -2.60 2.23
N PRO A 139 27.70 -2.35 1.17
CA PRO A 139 26.31 -2.77 1.10
C PRO A 139 26.05 -4.29 1.32
N ASP A 140 27.01 -5.16 1.02
CA ASP A 140 26.90 -6.61 1.31
C ASP A 140 26.99 -6.95 2.81
N ARG A 141 27.64 -6.08 3.59
CA ARG A 141 27.82 -6.16 5.05
C ARG A 141 27.74 -4.75 5.62
N PRO A 142 26.54 -4.16 5.65
CA PRO A 142 26.38 -2.71 5.77
C PRO A 142 26.95 -2.19 7.07
N ILE A 143 27.74 -1.13 6.98
CA ILE A 143 28.21 -0.35 8.13
C ILE A 143 27.56 1.03 8.03
N LEU A 144 26.74 1.36 9.03
CA LEU A 144 26.06 2.64 9.15
C LEU A 144 26.82 3.57 10.07
N THR A 145 26.90 4.84 9.71
CA THR A 145 27.28 5.92 10.62
C THR A 145 26.03 6.75 10.94
N LEU A 146 25.60 6.71 12.19
CA LEU A 146 24.43 7.41 12.71
C LEU A 146 24.87 8.65 13.49
N HIS A 147 24.21 9.77 13.25
CA HIS A 147 24.43 11.03 13.95
C HIS A 147 23.21 11.36 14.82
N ASP A 148 23.40 11.36 16.13
CA ASP A 148 22.40 11.84 17.08
C ASP A 148 22.44 13.38 17.07
N LYS A 149 21.35 14.01 16.63
CA LYS A 149 21.27 15.47 16.48
C LYS A 149 21.11 16.20 17.81
N ALA A 150 20.70 15.50 18.87
CA ALA A 150 20.54 16.10 20.20
C ALA A 150 21.87 16.13 20.94
N SER A 151 22.65 15.04 20.90
CA SER A 151 23.96 14.96 21.56
C SER A 151 25.14 15.38 20.68
N GLY A 152 24.98 15.35 19.36
CA GLY A 152 26.06 15.52 18.38
C GLY A 152 26.94 14.27 18.22
N GLU A 153 26.63 13.18 18.91
CA GLU A 153 27.42 11.95 18.88
C GLU A 153 27.27 11.22 17.54
N ARG A 154 28.37 10.64 17.05
CA ARG A 154 28.35 9.73 15.90
C ARG A 154 28.66 8.32 16.34
N THR A 155 27.76 7.40 16.03
CA THR A 155 27.92 5.98 16.36
C THR A 155 27.89 5.11 15.12
N ARG A 156 28.53 3.94 15.18
CA ARG A 156 28.50 2.95 14.11
C ARG A 156 27.54 1.81 14.43
N ARG A 157 26.90 1.25 13.41
CA ARG A 157 26.08 0.03 13.48
C ARG A 157 26.45 -0.91 12.33
N ALA A 158 26.44 -2.21 12.58
CA ALA A 158 26.68 -3.24 11.57
C ALA A 158 25.52 -4.26 11.54
N PRO A 159 24.31 -3.85 11.13
CA PRO A 159 23.16 -4.77 11.06
C PRO A 159 23.35 -5.80 9.94
N ARG A 160 22.54 -6.86 9.97
CA ARG A 160 22.52 -7.83 8.85
C ARG A 160 21.91 -7.21 7.61
N TYR A 161 20.83 -6.45 7.76
CA TYR A 161 20.14 -5.79 6.67
C TYR A 161 19.80 -4.33 7.00
N VAL A 162 19.68 -3.52 5.95
CA VAL A 162 19.25 -2.12 6.03
C VAL A 162 18.11 -1.89 5.07
N VAL A 163 17.08 -1.14 5.47
CA VAL A 163 15.98 -0.75 4.58
C VAL A 163 15.81 0.76 4.58
N GLY A 164 16.07 1.39 3.44
CA GLY A 164 15.83 2.80 3.18
C GLY A 164 14.35 3.07 2.92
N CYS A 165 13.69 3.67 3.91
CA CYS A 165 12.33 4.21 3.87
C CYS A 165 12.35 5.75 3.99
N ASP A 166 13.44 6.36 3.55
CA ASP A 166 13.84 7.76 3.80
C ASP A 166 13.36 8.74 2.72
N GLY A 167 12.29 8.38 2.01
CA GLY A 167 11.50 9.28 1.16
C GLY A 167 12.10 9.60 -0.21
N ALA A 168 11.45 10.52 -0.94
CA ALA A 168 11.83 10.93 -2.30
C ALA A 168 13.31 11.35 -2.41
N ASN A 169 13.82 12.05 -1.39
CA ASN A 169 15.21 12.49 -1.28
C ASN A 169 16.10 11.49 -0.54
N SER A 170 15.82 10.20 -0.63
CA SER A 170 16.54 9.10 0.03
C SER A 170 18.07 9.27 -0.02
N PHE A 171 18.66 9.41 1.16
CA PHE A 171 20.12 9.35 1.34
C PHE A 171 20.60 7.94 1.05
N THR A 172 19.84 6.93 1.47
CA THR A 172 20.15 5.51 1.26
C THR A 172 20.29 5.19 -0.22
N ARG A 173 19.31 5.56 -1.06
CA ARG A 173 19.34 5.36 -2.52
C ARG A 173 20.57 6.03 -3.15
N ARG A 174 20.83 7.31 -2.81
CA ARG A 174 21.99 8.05 -3.34
C ARG A 174 23.31 7.44 -2.89
N GLY A 175 23.40 7.00 -1.64
CA GLY A 175 24.59 6.32 -1.10
C GLY A 175 24.90 5.00 -1.80
N LEU A 176 23.87 4.32 -2.33
CA LEU A 176 24.02 3.14 -3.17
C LEU A 176 24.32 3.45 -4.66
N GLY A 177 24.24 4.72 -5.07
CA GLY A 177 24.40 5.10 -6.48
C GLY A 177 23.26 4.60 -7.39
N VAL A 178 22.08 4.31 -6.83
CA VAL A 178 20.94 3.79 -7.60
C VAL A 178 20.21 4.92 -8.32
N ALA A 179 20.10 4.79 -9.65
CA ALA A 179 19.37 5.73 -10.49
C ALA A 179 17.84 5.53 -10.40
N LEU A 180 17.12 6.61 -10.71
CA LEU A 180 15.67 6.62 -10.89
C LEU A 180 15.39 6.73 -12.39
N GLU A 181 14.60 5.80 -12.89
CA GLU A 181 14.01 5.86 -14.22
C GLU A 181 12.82 6.82 -14.19
N ASP A 182 12.81 7.77 -15.13
CA ASP A 182 11.72 8.72 -15.32
C ASP A 182 10.69 8.18 -16.32
N LEU A 183 9.42 8.20 -15.93
CA LEU A 183 8.29 7.72 -16.72
C LEU A 183 7.48 8.88 -17.31
N ASP A 184 8.10 10.05 -17.49
CA ASP A 184 7.58 11.24 -18.17
C ASP A 184 6.28 11.77 -17.56
N PHE A 185 6.31 12.13 -16.28
CA PHE A 185 5.23 12.89 -15.63
C PHE A 185 5.84 13.81 -14.58
N ASP A 186 5.71 15.12 -14.79
CA ASP A 186 6.15 16.16 -13.86
C ASP A 186 5.14 17.31 -13.89
N GLU A 187 4.22 17.31 -12.93
CA GLU A 187 3.17 18.33 -12.85
C GLU A 187 3.24 19.05 -11.49
N PRO A 188 3.36 20.39 -11.47
CA PRO A 188 3.36 21.17 -10.25
C PRO A 188 1.93 21.42 -9.76
N TRP A 189 1.67 21.17 -8.48
CA TRP A 189 0.36 21.33 -7.86
C TRP A 189 0.47 22.02 -6.50
N LEU A 190 -0.49 22.90 -6.22
CA LEU A 190 -0.74 23.46 -4.90
C LEU A 190 -1.76 22.56 -4.20
N VAL A 191 -1.41 22.02 -3.04
CA VAL A 191 -2.34 21.30 -2.16
C VAL A 191 -2.70 22.20 -0.99
N VAL A 192 -4.00 22.33 -0.72
CA VAL A 192 -4.56 23.18 0.33
C VAL A 192 -5.53 22.34 1.17
N ASP A 193 -5.21 22.18 2.45
CA ASP A 193 -6.06 21.55 3.44
C ASP A 193 -6.74 22.61 4.31
N MET A 194 -8.07 22.58 4.32
CA MET A 194 -8.92 23.48 5.09
C MET A 194 -9.70 22.68 6.14
N ILE A 195 -9.91 23.28 7.31
CA ILE A 195 -10.86 22.79 8.30
C ILE A 195 -12.08 23.70 8.25
N LEU A 196 -13.24 23.13 7.90
CA LEU A 196 -14.49 23.87 7.83
C LEU A 196 -14.98 24.27 9.23
N GLU A 197 -15.60 25.45 9.31
CA GLU A 197 -16.36 25.89 10.48
C GLU A 197 -17.81 25.35 10.42
N ASP A 198 -18.54 25.37 11.55
CA ASP A 198 -19.86 24.72 11.70
C ASP A 198 -20.98 25.25 10.76
N GLN A 199 -20.73 26.32 10.00
CA GLN A 199 -21.64 26.79 8.95
C GLN A 199 -21.24 26.22 7.58
N LEU A 200 -21.84 25.08 7.23
CA LEU A 200 -21.55 24.33 6.01
C LEU A 200 -21.83 25.16 4.76
N ALA A 201 -20.78 25.53 4.03
CA ALA A 201 -20.90 25.91 2.63
C ALA A 201 -21.48 24.73 1.82
N PRO A 202 -22.28 24.97 0.76
CA PRO A 202 -22.71 23.91 -0.14
C PRO A 202 -21.50 23.40 -0.94
N LEU A 203 -20.80 22.42 -0.38
CA LEU A 203 -19.66 21.76 -1.00
C LEU A 203 -20.09 20.45 -1.65
N PRO A 204 -19.31 19.92 -2.63
CA PRO A 204 -19.61 18.63 -3.22
C PRO A 204 -19.73 17.53 -2.15
N GLU A 205 -20.71 16.64 -2.33
CA GLU A 205 -20.87 15.47 -1.49
C GLU A 205 -19.85 14.39 -1.82
N THR A 206 -19.31 14.36 -3.04
CA THR A 206 -18.33 13.39 -3.54
C THR A 206 -16.91 13.95 -3.55
N ASN A 207 -15.93 13.08 -3.75
CA ASN A 207 -14.61 13.53 -4.20
C ASN A 207 -14.72 13.90 -5.68
N VAL A 208 -14.13 15.02 -6.10
CA VAL A 208 -14.29 15.53 -7.47
C VAL A 208 -12.94 15.84 -8.10
N GLN A 209 -12.71 15.33 -9.29
CA GLN A 209 -11.67 15.75 -10.22
C GLN A 209 -12.32 16.68 -11.24
N PHE A 210 -12.02 17.97 -11.16
CA PHE A 210 -12.51 18.96 -12.10
C PHE A 210 -11.55 19.03 -13.30
N CYS A 211 -12.02 18.48 -14.41
CA CYS A 211 -11.38 18.43 -15.71
C CYS A 211 -11.50 19.77 -16.47
N ASP A 212 -11.26 20.89 -15.78
CA ASP A 212 -11.32 22.23 -16.36
C ASP A 212 -10.03 22.55 -17.12
N PRO A 213 -10.07 22.76 -18.45
CA PRO A 213 -8.87 23.05 -19.22
C PRO A 213 -8.20 24.38 -18.84
N ALA A 214 -8.93 25.32 -18.20
CA ALA A 214 -8.35 26.57 -17.72
C ALA A 214 -7.46 26.36 -16.49
N ARG A 215 -7.88 25.47 -15.58
CA ARG A 215 -7.10 25.02 -14.44
C ARG A 215 -7.67 23.71 -13.88
N PRO A 216 -7.05 22.56 -14.17
CA PRO A 216 -7.39 21.30 -13.53
C PRO A 216 -7.26 21.41 -12.00
N HIS A 217 -8.24 20.88 -11.29
CA HIS A 217 -8.25 20.93 -9.83
C HIS A 217 -9.03 19.77 -9.22
N THR A 218 -8.78 19.49 -7.95
CA THR A 218 -9.33 18.37 -7.21
C THR A 218 -9.97 18.87 -5.92
N TYR A 219 -11.07 18.24 -5.52
CA TYR A 219 -11.68 18.38 -4.21
C TYR A 219 -11.80 17.00 -3.54
N VAL A 220 -11.29 16.88 -2.32
CA VAL A 220 -11.31 15.64 -1.53
C VAL A 220 -11.96 15.87 -0.17
N CYS A 221 -12.90 14.99 0.17
CA CYS A 221 -13.54 14.92 1.47
C CYS A 221 -12.67 14.12 2.45
N GLY A 222 -11.94 14.80 3.33
CA GLY A 222 -11.22 14.18 4.43
C GLY A 222 -12.14 13.78 5.60
N PRO A 223 -11.56 13.22 6.69
CA PRO A 223 -12.29 12.95 7.93
C PRO A 223 -12.89 14.24 8.52
N ASP A 224 -14.06 14.12 9.15
CA ASP A 224 -14.74 15.21 9.84
C ASP A 224 -14.90 16.48 8.97
N GLN A 225 -14.37 17.61 9.45
CA GLN A 225 -14.41 18.92 8.78
C GLN A 225 -13.23 19.14 7.83
N LEU A 226 -12.33 18.18 7.64
CA LEU A 226 -11.21 18.33 6.70
C LEU A 226 -11.70 18.29 5.26
N ARG A 227 -11.35 19.31 4.49
CA ARG A 227 -11.48 19.33 3.03
C ARG A 227 -10.17 19.71 2.40
N ARG A 228 -9.83 19.04 1.30
CA ARG A 228 -8.63 19.31 0.53
C ARG A 228 -9.00 19.80 -0.86
N TRP A 229 -8.30 20.84 -1.29
CA TRP A 229 -8.24 21.25 -2.68
C TRP A 229 -6.83 21.01 -3.21
N GLU A 230 -6.74 20.58 -4.45
CA GLU A 230 -5.48 20.50 -5.19
C GLU A 230 -5.66 21.31 -6.47
N PHE A 231 -4.78 22.25 -6.73
CA PHE A 231 -4.83 23.10 -7.92
C PHE A 231 -3.57 22.89 -8.74
N MET A 232 -3.72 22.61 -10.03
CA MET A 232 -2.58 22.66 -10.94
C MET A 232 -1.98 24.07 -10.92
N ILE A 233 -0.66 24.16 -10.77
CA ILE A 233 0.11 25.39 -10.93
C ILE A 233 0.37 25.55 -12.42
N LEU A 234 -0.04 26.68 -13.00
CA LEU A 234 0.09 26.87 -14.44
C LEU A 234 1.56 27.20 -14.80
N PRO A 235 2.05 26.86 -16.01
CA PRO A 235 3.47 27.02 -16.38
C PRO A 235 4.06 28.43 -16.24
N TYR A 236 3.20 29.45 -16.20
CA TYR A 236 3.57 30.86 -16.07
C TYR A 236 3.44 31.39 -14.63
N GLU A 237 3.02 30.55 -13.67
CA GLU A 237 2.87 30.92 -12.27
C GLU A 237 4.12 30.51 -11.48
N ASP A 238 4.52 31.35 -10.52
CA ASP A 238 5.52 31.00 -9.53
C ASP A 238 4.86 30.19 -8.40
N PRO A 239 5.32 28.95 -8.09
CA PRO A 239 4.81 28.16 -6.98
C PRO A 239 4.78 28.90 -5.63
N ALA A 240 5.79 29.72 -5.33
CA ALA A 240 5.84 30.47 -4.08
C ALA A 240 4.77 31.55 -3.99
N GLU A 241 4.46 32.20 -5.12
CA GLU A 241 3.39 33.20 -5.24
C GLU A 241 2.00 32.55 -5.13
N VAL A 242 1.81 31.40 -5.79
CA VAL A 242 0.54 30.65 -5.75
C VAL A 242 0.21 30.15 -4.34
N ASN A 243 1.23 29.81 -3.56
CA ASN A 243 1.08 29.35 -2.18
C ASN A 243 0.79 30.46 -1.15
N ARG A 244 0.70 31.73 -1.56
CA ARG A 244 0.37 32.82 -0.63
C ARG A 244 -1.10 32.77 -0.19
N PRO A 245 -1.42 33.07 1.08
CA PRO A 245 -2.78 33.02 1.60
C PRO A 245 -3.80 33.79 0.75
N GLU A 246 -3.44 34.97 0.24
CA GLU A 246 -4.33 35.79 -0.59
C GLU A 246 -4.69 35.08 -1.89
N ARG A 247 -3.72 34.42 -2.52
CA ARG A 247 -3.91 33.68 -3.77
C ARG A 247 -4.68 32.38 -3.53
N ILE A 248 -4.42 31.69 -2.42
CA ILE A 248 -5.18 30.51 -2.00
C ILE A 248 -6.67 30.86 -1.84
N TRP A 249 -7.00 31.95 -1.15
CA TRP A 249 -8.39 32.37 -0.97
C TRP A 249 -9.05 32.82 -2.27
N GLN A 250 -8.31 33.41 -3.22
CA GLN A 250 -8.83 33.67 -4.57
C GLN A 250 -9.19 32.39 -5.32
N LEU A 251 -8.33 31.36 -5.24
CA LEU A 251 -8.61 30.07 -5.87
C LEU A 251 -9.82 29.37 -5.23
N LEU A 252 -9.99 29.51 -3.91
CA LEU A 252 -11.09 28.90 -3.15
C LEU A 252 -12.42 29.66 -3.25
N SER A 253 -12.44 30.89 -3.76
CA SER A 253 -13.64 31.74 -3.77
C SER A 253 -14.88 31.15 -4.44
N PRO A 254 -14.80 30.21 -5.41
CA PRO A 254 -15.99 29.52 -5.92
C PRO A 254 -16.69 28.62 -4.90
N TRP A 255 -15.99 28.19 -3.84
CA TRP A 255 -16.51 27.22 -2.85
C TRP A 255 -16.61 27.78 -1.43
N LEU A 256 -15.68 28.64 -1.03
CA LEU A 256 -15.52 29.08 0.35
C LEU A 256 -15.23 30.58 0.46
N ARG A 257 -15.79 31.19 1.49
CA ARG A 257 -15.36 32.49 2.00
C ARG A 257 -14.36 32.34 3.16
N PRO A 258 -13.50 33.34 3.42
CA PRO A 258 -12.52 33.31 4.51
C PRO A 258 -13.07 33.03 5.91
N ASP A 259 -14.32 33.40 6.18
CA ASP A 259 -15.00 33.19 7.48
C ASP A 259 -15.55 31.77 7.69
N GLN A 260 -15.52 30.91 6.67
CA GLN A 260 -16.16 29.59 6.68
C GLN A 260 -15.19 28.42 6.89
N ALA A 261 -13.89 28.69 6.86
CA ALA A 261 -12.87 27.67 7.07
C ALA A 261 -11.55 28.28 7.51
N ARG A 262 -10.75 27.50 8.23
CA ARG A 262 -9.36 27.84 8.56
C ARG A 262 -8.40 27.06 7.67
N LEU A 263 -7.37 27.74 7.17
CA LEU A 263 -6.25 27.09 6.49
C LEU A 263 -5.46 26.26 7.51
N TRP A 264 -5.36 24.96 7.28
CA TRP A 264 -4.53 24.07 8.10
C TRP A 264 -3.16 23.85 7.48
N ARG A 265 -3.10 23.61 6.17
CA ARG A 265 -1.84 23.40 5.43
C ARG A 265 -2.00 23.91 4.01
N SER A 266 -0.94 24.55 3.50
CA SER A 266 -0.72 24.65 2.06
C SER A 266 0.71 24.25 1.69
N ALA A 267 0.88 23.60 0.55
CA ALA A 267 2.19 23.21 0.04
C ALA A 267 2.16 23.02 -1.47
N THR A 268 3.24 23.41 -2.14
CA THR A 268 3.46 23.13 -3.55
C THR A 268 4.30 21.88 -3.72
N TYR A 269 3.88 20.98 -4.59
CA TYR A 269 4.59 19.75 -4.91
C TYR A 269 4.79 19.65 -6.41
N ASN A 270 5.94 19.13 -6.81
CA ASN A 270 6.12 18.59 -8.15
C ASN A 270 5.91 17.09 -8.06
N PHE A 271 4.88 16.61 -8.74
CA PHE A 271 4.55 15.19 -8.75
C PHE A 271 5.31 14.50 -9.87
N HIS A 272 6.23 13.63 -9.47
CA HIS A 272 7.05 12.87 -10.40
C HIS A 272 6.52 11.44 -10.57
N ALA A 273 6.76 10.86 -11.75
CA ALA A 273 6.61 9.42 -12.00
C ALA A 273 8.00 8.77 -12.11
N LEU A 274 8.53 8.27 -11.00
CA LEU A 274 9.90 7.77 -10.92
C LEU A 274 9.93 6.36 -10.35
N VAL A 275 10.81 5.50 -10.86
CA VAL A 275 11.03 4.15 -10.33
C VAL A 275 12.52 3.84 -10.28
N ALA A 276 13.03 3.37 -9.14
CA ALA A 276 14.41 2.97 -8.99
C ALA A 276 14.72 1.74 -9.85
N GLU A 277 15.89 1.75 -10.49
CA GLU A 277 16.36 0.64 -11.31
C GLU A 277 16.63 -0.61 -10.46
N GLN A 278 17.12 -0.41 -9.23
CA GLN A 278 17.44 -1.45 -8.26
C GLN A 278 16.80 -1.12 -6.91
N TRP A 279 16.18 -2.13 -6.30
CA TRP A 279 15.50 -2.03 -5.00
C TRP A 279 16.25 -2.79 -3.91
N ARG A 280 17.29 -3.52 -4.30
CA ARG A 280 18.23 -4.24 -3.43
C ARG A 280 19.64 -4.10 -3.98
N VAL A 281 20.59 -3.74 -3.12
CA VAL A 281 22.03 -3.80 -3.39
C VAL A 281 22.70 -4.48 -2.19
N GLY A 282 23.22 -5.70 -2.38
CA GLY A 282 23.72 -6.52 -1.29
C GLY A 282 22.64 -6.78 -0.23
N SER A 283 22.88 -6.30 0.99
CA SER A 283 21.98 -6.40 2.14
C SER A 283 21.23 -5.09 2.44
N VAL A 284 21.25 -4.14 1.51
CA VAL A 284 20.51 -2.87 1.60
C VAL A 284 19.33 -2.88 0.64
N PHE A 285 18.14 -2.52 1.13
CA PHE A 285 16.89 -2.47 0.39
C PHE A 285 16.30 -1.06 0.38
N LEU A 286 15.44 -0.75 -0.59
CA LEU A 286 14.69 0.51 -0.68
C LEU A 286 13.18 0.21 -0.72
N ALA A 287 12.37 0.99 -0.03
CA ALA A 287 10.90 0.84 0.00
C ALA A 287 10.15 2.18 0.02
N GLY A 288 8.97 2.23 -0.60
CA GLY A 288 8.16 3.47 -0.73
C GLY A 288 8.82 4.52 -1.60
N ASP A 289 8.66 5.81 -1.25
CA ASP A 289 9.21 6.95 -2.01
C ASP A 289 10.74 6.91 -2.23
N ALA A 290 11.46 6.08 -1.46
CA ALA A 290 12.88 5.83 -1.71
C ALA A 290 13.12 5.08 -3.04
N CYS A 291 12.20 4.21 -3.48
CA CYS A 291 12.29 3.44 -4.72
C CYS A 291 11.21 3.75 -5.77
N HIS A 292 10.10 4.41 -5.45
CA HIS A 292 9.15 4.86 -6.47
C HIS A 292 8.38 6.10 -6.03
N MET A 293 8.16 7.03 -6.96
CA MET A 293 7.29 8.18 -6.77
C MET A 293 6.17 8.10 -7.79
N THR A 294 4.94 8.25 -7.32
CA THR A 294 3.75 8.11 -8.15
C THR A 294 3.05 9.47 -8.31
N PRO A 295 2.40 9.73 -9.45
CA PRO A 295 1.40 10.79 -9.55
C PRO A 295 0.37 10.70 -8.40
N PRO A 296 -0.22 11.82 -7.96
CA PRO A 296 -1.07 11.86 -6.77
C PRO A 296 -2.43 11.18 -7.00
N PHE A 297 -2.80 10.98 -8.27
CA PHE A 297 -4.08 10.40 -8.66
C PHE A 297 -4.23 8.99 -8.08
N LEU A 298 -5.41 8.73 -7.51
CA LEU A 298 -5.74 7.51 -6.77
C LEU A 298 -5.02 7.30 -5.41
N ALA A 299 -4.23 8.28 -4.95
CA ALA A 299 -3.49 8.27 -3.67
C ALA A 299 -2.76 6.94 -3.40
N GLN A 300 -1.90 6.54 -4.35
CA GLN A 300 -1.22 5.23 -4.32
C GLN A 300 0.18 5.23 -3.72
N GLY A 301 0.90 6.36 -3.68
CA GLY A 301 2.30 6.37 -3.21
C GLY A 301 2.51 5.73 -1.83
N MET A 302 1.84 6.27 -0.80
CA MET A 302 1.93 5.71 0.56
C MET A 302 1.38 4.27 0.63
N VAL A 303 0.24 4.01 -0.01
CA VAL A 303 -0.42 2.70 -0.03
C VAL A 303 0.53 1.63 -0.55
N GLN A 304 1.19 1.90 -1.67
CA GLN A 304 2.11 0.98 -2.29
C GLN A 304 3.40 0.83 -1.52
N GLY A 305 3.91 1.90 -0.90
CA GLY A 305 5.03 1.81 0.02
C GLY A 305 4.75 0.91 1.22
N ILE A 306 3.56 0.97 1.82
CA ILE A 306 3.15 0.06 2.91
C ILE A 306 3.06 -1.40 2.39
N LYS A 307 2.56 -1.61 1.17
CA LYS A 307 2.54 -2.94 0.53
C LYS A 307 3.96 -3.46 0.23
N ASP A 308 4.90 -2.58 -0.08
CA ASP A 308 6.32 -2.94 -0.20
C ASP A 308 6.88 -3.43 1.14
N ALA A 309 6.58 -2.71 2.23
CA ALA A 309 6.97 -3.11 3.58
C ALA A 309 6.39 -4.47 3.95
N ALA A 310 5.10 -4.71 3.66
CA ALA A 310 4.46 -6.01 3.88
C ALA A 310 5.13 -7.14 3.09
N ASN A 311 5.43 -6.90 1.81
CA ASN A 311 6.11 -7.87 0.95
C ASN A 311 7.53 -8.20 1.45
N LEU A 312 8.28 -7.19 1.88
CA LEU A 312 9.68 -7.34 2.29
C LEU A 312 9.81 -7.93 3.70
N ALA A 313 8.95 -7.56 4.64
CA ALA A 313 9.07 -7.92 6.06
C ALA A 313 9.13 -9.43 6.28
N TRP A 314 8.20 -10.19 5.70
CA TRP A 314 8.16 -11.64 5.92
C TRP A 314 9.33 -12.36 5.23
N LYS A 315 9.83 -11.82 4.11
CA LYS A 315 11.00 -12.36 3.39
C LYS A 315 12.29 -12.14 4.18
N LEU A 316 12.46 -10.96 4.77
CA LEU A 316 13.56 -10.68 5.70
C LEU A 316 13.48 -11.57 6.94
N ALA A 317 12.30 -11.70 7.56
CA ALA A 317 12.11 -12.59 8.70
C ALA A 317 12.43 -14.04 8.35
N HIS A 318 12.00 -14.52 7.17
CA HIS A 318 12.37 -15.83 6.66
C HIS A 318 13.88 -15.97 6.50
N ALA A 319 14.55 -15.03 5.83
CA ALA A 319 15.99 -15.09 5.61
C ALA A 319 16.80 -15.06 6.91
N ILE A 320 16.35 -14.31 7.91
CA ILE A 320 16.98 -14.25 9.23
C ILE A 320 16.79 -15.57 9.99
N GLY A 321 15.60 -16.17 9.92
CA GLY A 321 15.26 -17.40 10.63
C GLY A 321 15.82 -18.67 9.98
N SER A 322 15.82 -18.75 8.66
CA SER A 322 16.27 -19.93 7.89
C SER A 322 17.73 -19.83 7.45
N GLY A 323 18.29 -18.62 7.36
CA GLY A 323 19.59 -18.35 6.74
C GLY A 323 19.57 -18.32 5.21
N SER A 324 18.41 -18.51 4.57
CA SER A 324 18.28 -18.48 3.10
C SER A 324 17.87 -17.11 2.60
N GLU A 325 18.71 -16.49 1.78
CA GLU A 325 18.42 -15.19 1.15
C GLU A 325 17.67 -15.28 -0.18
N HIS A 326 17.31 -16.49 -0.64
CA HIS A 326 16.77 -16.68 -1.99
C HIS A 326 15.53 -15.81 -2.25
N LEU A 327 14.61 -15.76 -1.30
CA LEU A 327 13.37 -14.98 -1.40
C LEU A 327 13.61 -13.48 -1.46
N LEU A 328 14.73 -12.98 -0.96
CA LEU A 328 15.00 -11.54 -0.95
C LEU A 328 15.13 -10.99 -2.38
N GLY A 329 15.55 -11.81 -3.35
CA GLY A 329 15.58 -11.43 -4.77
C GLY A 329 14.18 -11.25 -5.37
N THR A 330 13.17 -11.94 -4.84
CA THR A 330 11.81 -11.84 -5.37
C THR A 330 11.13 -10.52 -5.02
N TYR A 331 11.62 -9.77 -4.02
CA TYR A 331 11.08 -8.46 -3.66
C TYR A 331 11.05 -7.49 -4.86
N GLN A 332 12.20 -7.26 -5.50
CA GLN A 332 12.27 -6.41 -6.68
C GLN A 332 11.52 -7.04 -7.87
N ALA A 333 11.68 -8.35 -8.08
CA ALA A 333 11.03 -9.05 -9.18
C ALA A 333 9.49 -8.93 -9.12
N GLU A 334 8.92 -8.90 -7.93
CA GLU A 334 7.48 -8.71 -7.71
C GLU A 334 7.07 -7.24 -7.80
N ARG A 335 7.73 -6.37 -7.03
CA ARG A 335 7.21 -5.02 -6.75
C ARG A 335 7.58 -4.00 -7.82
N ARG A 336 8.77 -4.07 -8.42
CA ARG A 336 9.20 -3.10 -9.45
C ARG A 336 8.30 -3.13 -10.70
N PRO A 337 8.09 -4.27 -11.39
CA PRO A 337 7.22 -4.28 -12.58
C PRO A 337 5.77 -3.93 -12.24
N PHE A 338 5.27 -4.41 -11.10
CA PHE A 338 3.96 -4.03 -10.61
C PHE A 338 3.83 -2.51 -10.43
N MET A 339 4.83 -1.86 -9.81
CA MET A 339 4.80 -0.42 -9.60
C MET A 339 4.88 0.38 -10.89
N ARG A 340 5.59 -0.09 -11.91
CA ARG A 340 5.55 0.53 -13.24
C ARG A 340 4.12 0.53 -13.81
N GLU A 341 3.44 -0.61 -13.76
CA GLU A 341 2.05 -0.71 -14.24
C GLU A 341 1.10 0.22 -13.46
N VAL A 342 1.25 0.29 -12.13
CA VAL A 342 0.48 1.23 -11.29
C VAL A 342 0.76 2.68 -11.69
N ILE A 343 2.02 3.05 -11.89
CA ILE A 343 2.39 4.40 -12.34
C ILE A 343 1.80 4.71 -13.71
N ASP A 344 1.86 3.77 -14.66
CA ASP A 344 1.27 3.95 -15.98
C ASP A 344 -0.25 4.15 -15.92
N ILE A 345 -0.95 3.40 -15.04
CA ILE A 345 -2.39 3.57 -14.81
C ILE A 345 -2.69 4.96 -14.23
N THR A 346 -1.97 5.36 -13.19
CA THR A 346 -2.19 6.66 -12.53
C THR A 346 -1.85 7.83 -13.44
N LYS A 347 -0.79 7.71 -14.25
CA LYS A 347 -0.41 8.68 -15.29
C LYS A 347 -1.51 8.85 -16.34
N ARG A 348 -2.05 7.76 -16.89
CA ARG A 348 -3.15 7.82 -17.86
C ARG A 348 -4.39 8.50 -17.30
N LEU A 349 -4.74 8.21 -16.04
CA LEU A 349 -5.84 8.89 -15.35
C LEU A 349 -5.56 10.38 -15.15
N GLY A 350 -4.34 10.71 -14.76
CA GLY A 350 -3.86 12.08 -14.63
C GLY A 350 -3.95 12.87 -15.92
N GLN A 351 -3.55 12.28 -17.05
CA GLN A 351 -3.63 12.93 -18.36
C GLN A 351 -5.07 13.34 -18.73
N PHE A 352 -6.08 12.56 -18.37
CA PHE A 352 -7.48 12.96 -18.57
C PHE A 352 -7.85 14.20 -17.75
N ILE A 353 -7.37 14.30 -16.51
CA ILE A 353 -7.64 15.43 -15.62
C ILE A 353 -6.88 16.67 -16.11
N CYS A 354 -5.61 16.48 -16.49
CA CYS A 354 -4.66 17.53 -16.83
C CYS A 354 -4.76 18.07 -18.26
N GLU A 355 -5.67 17.56 -19.11
CA GLU A 355 -5.83 18.07 -20.48
C GLU A 355 -6.32 19.53 -20.44
N ARG A 356 -5.52 20.41 -21.03
CA ARG A 356 -5.66 21.88 -21.00
C ARG A 356 -5.93 22.49 -22.36
N ASP A 357 -5.78 21.73 -23.44
CA ASP A 357 -6.18 22.16 -24.76
C ASP A 357 -7.72 22.13 -24.83
N PRO A 358 -8.40 23.27 -25.06
CA PRO A 358 -9.86 23.34 -25.02
C PRO A 358 -10.55 22.41 -26.04
N ASP A 359 -9.97 22.22 -27.22
CA ASP A 359 -10.57 21.38 -28.27
C ASP A 359 -10.44 19.91 -27.89
N LYS A 360 -9.27 19.50 -27.38
CA LYS A 360 -9.07 18.13 -26.87
C LYS A 360 -9.91 17.85 -25.63
N ALA A 361 -10.03 18.82 -24.73
CA ALA A 361 -10.89 18.72 -23.55
C ALA A 361 -12.36 18.52 -23.95
N HIS A 362 -12.85 19.26 -24.94
CA HIS A 362 -14.21 19.09 -25.44
C HIS A 362 -14.44 17.69 -26.05
N ALA A 363 -13.48 17.18 -26.83
CA ALA A 363 -13.54 15.83 -27.40
C ALA A 363 -13.53 14.75 -26.30
N ARG A 364 -12.62 14.85 -25.33
CA ARG A 364 -12.54 14.00 -24.13
C ARG A 364 -13.88 13.99 -23.39
N ASP A 365 -14.44 15.16 -23.13
CA ASP A 365 -15.69 15.30 -22.36
C ASP A 365 -16.86 14.64 -23.09
N ALA A 366 -16.98 14.84 -24.41
CA ALA A 366 -18.01 14.20 -25.22
C ALA A 366 -17.91 12.67 -25.21
N GLU A 367 -16.70 12.12 -25.33
CA GLU A 367 -16.44 10.68 -25.27
C GLU A 367 -16.80 10.10 -23.89
N MET A 368 -16.29 10.72 -22.82
CA MET A 368 -16.51 10.25 -21.46
C MET A 368 -17.98 10.37 -21.03
N ALA A 369 -18.67 11.46 -21.40
CA ALA A 369 -20.10 11.60 -21.17
C ALA A 369 -20.93 10.57 -21.97
N ALA A 370 -20.50 10.18 -23.18
CA ALA A 370 -21.11 9.08 -23.91
C ALA A 370 -20.95 7.74 -23.19
N ALA A 371 -19.76 7.44 -22.67
CA ALA A 371 -19.51 6.25 -21.85
C ALA A 371 -20.33 6.23 -20.55
N MET A 372 -20.57 7.38 -19.92
CA MET A 372 -21.47 7.48 -18.76
C MET A 372 -22.91 7.11 -19.13
N ARG A 373 -23.41 7.56 -20.29
CA ARG A 373 -24.78 7.24 -20.75
C ARG A 373 -24.98 5.74 -21.05
N THR A 374 -23.93 5.02 -21.42
CA THR A 374 -23.98 3.56 -21.65
C THR A 374 -23.66 2.74 -20.40
N GLY A 375 -23.41 3.38 -19.25
CA GLY A 375 -23.01 2.72 -18.01
C GLY A 375 -21.53 2.30 -17.93
N GLN A 376 -20.76 2.49 -19.00
CA GLN A 376 -19.33 2.13 -19.07
C GLN A 376 -18.42 3.13 -18.34
N GLY A 377 -18.93 4.31 -17.99
CA GLY A 377 -18.20 5.33 -17.23
C GLY A 377 -18.20 5.13 -15.70
N VAL A 378 -18.91 4.12 -15.19
CA VAL A 378 -18.87 3.74 -13.76
C VAL A 378 -17.93 2.57 -13.57
N GLN A 379 -16.92 2.73 -12.71
CA GLN A 379 -15.90 1.71 -12.46
C GLN A 379 -15.70 1.48 -10.96
N ILE A 380 -15.33 0.25 -10.60
CA ILE A 380 -14.95 -0.10 -9.23
C ILE A 380 -13.46 0.17 -9.05
N ARG A 381 -13.09 1.02 -8.08
CA ARG A 381 -11.71 1.46 -7.87
C ARG A 381 -10.73 0.30 -7.66
N GLN A 382 -11.13 -0.71 -6.90
CA GLN A 382 -10.29 -1.86 -6.55
C GLN A 382 -9.95 -2.73 -7.77
N ASN A 383 -10.70 -2.63 -8.87
CA ASN A 383 -10.46 -3.38 -10.09
C ASN A 383 -9.46 -2.71 -11.04
N LEU A 384 -8.93 -1.54 -10.67
CA LEU A 384 -8.03 -0.77 -11.52
C LEU A 384 -6.60 -1.33 -11.55
N PHE A 385 -6.16 -1.98 -10.47
CA PHE A 385 -4.78 -2.42 -10.35
C PHE A 385 -4.62 -3.90 -10.74
N PRO A 386 -3.56 -4.25 -11.49
CA PRO A 386 -3.29 -5.62 -11.90
C PRO A 386 -2.81 -6.48 -10.70
N PRO A 387 -2.81 -7.81 -10.81
CA PRO A 387 -2.15 -8.68 -9.83
C PRO A 387 -0.62 -8.67 -9.98
N ILE A 388 0.08 -9.19 -8.96
CA ILE A 388 1.53 -9.46 -9.05
C ILE A 388 1.78 -10.65 -9.99
N ARG A 389 2.59 -10.47 -11.04
CA ARG A 389 2.80 -11.51 -12.09
C ARG A 389 4.15 -12.24 -12.02
N HIS A 390 5.06 -11.75 -11.20
CA HIS A 390 6.46 -12.18 -11.20
C HIS A 390 6.91 -12.55 -9.78
N GLY A 391 8.07 -13.21 -9.65
CA GLY A 391 8.64 -13.64 -8.38
C GLY A 391 7.89 -14.84 -7.77
N LEU A 392 7.49 -14.75 -6.50
CA LEU A 392 6.89 -15.89 -5.79
C LEU A 392 5.38 -16.03 -6.07
N VAL A 393 5.05 -16.46 -7.28
CA VAL A 393 3.69 -16.81 -7.73
C VAL A 393 3.73 -18.09 -8.56
N ALA A 394 2.66 -18.87 -8.49
CA ALA A 394 2.52 -20.12 -9.23
C ALA A 394 2.26 -19.87 -10.72
N SER A 395 2.86 -20.70 -11.55
CA SER A 395 2.58 -20.82 -12.98
C SER A 395 2.13 -22.22 -13.34
N ASN A 396 1.30 -22.34 -14.37
CA ASN A 396 0.97 -23.60 -15.02
C ASN A 396 2.18 -24.16 -15.78
N ILE A 397 2.07 -25.40 -16.26
CA ILE A 397 3.14 -26.10 -17.00
C ILE A 397 3.52 -25.37 -18.30
N ASP A 398 2.57 -24.69 -18.94
CA ASP A 398 2.79 -23.89 -20.14
C ASP A 398 3.40 -22.50 -19.86
N GLY A 399 3.72 -22.22 -18.59
CA GLY A 399 4.28 -20.94 -18.14
C GLY A 399 3.25 -19.84 -17.92
N SER A 400 1.96 -20.06 -18.22
CA SER A 400 0.91 -19.10 -17.92
C SER A 400 0.71 -18.96 -16.39
N PRO A 401 0.32 -17.78 -15.86
CA PRO A 401 0.04 -17.63 -14.44
C PRO A 401 -1.07 -18.58 -13.97
N SER A 402 -0.91 -19.16 -12.77
CA SER A 402 -2.00 -19.90 -12.11
C SER A 402 -3.21 -18.97 -11.92
N PRO A 403 -4.46 -19.47 -12.01
CA PRO A 403 -5.63 -18.63 -11.82
C PRO A 403 -5.57 -17.88 -10.48
N ARG A 404 -5.84 -16.57 -10.52
CA ARG A 404 -5.81 -15.64 -9.39
C ARG A 404 -4.44 -15.46 -8.71
N ALA A 405 -3.37 -16.04 -9.26
CA ALA A 405 -2.03 -15.82 -8.73
C ALA A 405 -1.69 -14.32 -8.74
N GLY A 406 -1.15 -13.84 -7.61
CA GLY A 406 -0.82 -12.43 -7.42
C GLY A 406 -1.97 -11.53 -7.00
N GLU A 407 -3.21 -12.01 -6.96
CA GLU A 407 -4.35 -11.27 -6.42
C GLU A 407 -4.32 -11.29 -4.88
N PRO A 408 -4.87 -10.26 -4.20
CA PRO A 408 -5.13 -10.35 -2.77
C PRO A 408 -6.20 -11.42 -2.50
N CYS A 409 -5.94 -12.32 -1.55
CA CYS A 409 -6.92 -13.33 -1.13
C CYS A 409 -8.06 -12.66 -0.35
N PRO A 410 -9.34 -12.98 -0.54
CA PRO A 410 -10.41 -12.41 0.27
C PRO A 410 -10.28 -12.76 1.77
N GLN A 411 -10.75 -11.86 2.63
CA GLN A 411 -10.86 -12.06 4.07
C GLN A 411 -12.34 -11.93 4.48
N PRO A 412 -13.09 -13.05 4.55
CA PRO A 412 -14.46 -13.03 5.06
C PRO A 412 -14.51 -12.95 6.58
N TRP A 413 -15.71 -12.70 7.10
CA TRP A 413 -16.05 -13.05 8.48
C TRP A 413 -16.26 -14.56 8.60
N ILE A 414 -15.64 -15.15 9.62
CA ILE A 414 -15.77 -16.56 9.96
C ILE A 414 -16.31 -16.75 11.38
N ILE A 415 -17.06 -17.82 11.56
CA ILE A 415 -17.65 -18.25 12.82
C ILE A 415 -17.00 -19.58 13.21
N GLY A 416 -16.40 -19.61 14.40
CA GLY A 416 -15.79 -20.80 14.96
C GLY A 416 -15.99 -20.90 16.48
N PRO A 417 -15.31 -21.84 17.15
CA PRO A 417 -15.32 -21.95 18.62
C PRO A 417 -14.83 -20.67 19.33
N PHE A 418 -14.07 -19.83 18.62
CA PHE A 418 -13.54 -18.53 19.06
C PHE A 418 -14.53 -17.37 18.84
N GLY A 419 -15.77 -17.64 18.44
CA GLY A 419 -16.76 -16.62 18.08
C GLY A 419 -16.60 -16.14 16.62
N ARG A 420 -17.16 -14.96 16.34
CA ARG A 420 -17.07 -14.30 15.03
C ARG A 420 -15.78 -13.50 14.93
N LYS A 421 -14.96 -13.79 13.92
CA LYS A 421 -13.69 -13.09 13.65
C LYS A 421 -13.50 -12.87 12.16
N ARG A 422 -12.66 -11.91 11.77
CA ARG A 422 -12.14 -11.86 10.40
C ARG A 422 -11.24 -13.07 10.19
N LEU A 423 -11.18 -13.61 8.96
CA LEU A 423 -10.41 -14.82 8.66
C LEU A 423 -8.98 -14.74 9.21
N ASP A 424 -8.24 -13.67 8.96
CA ASP A 424 -6.83 -13.60 9.37
C ASP A 424 -6.64 -13.47 10.89
N ASP A 425 -7.63 -12.97 11.64
CA ASP A 425 -7.58 -12.94 13.11
C ASP A 425 -7.78 -14.33 13.73
N ALA A 426 -8.21 -15.30 12.93
CA ALA A 426 -8.43 -16.68 13.34
C ALA A 426 -7.36 -17.64 12.82
N LEU A 427 -6.59 -17.26 11.80
CA LEU A 427 -5.52 -18.07 11.24
C LEU A 427 -4.16 -17.74 11.89
N PRO A 428 -3.25 -18.71 12.00
CA PRO A 428 -1.87 -18.41 12.40
C PRO A 428 -1.15 -17.60 11.30
N PRO A 429 -0.08 -16.86 11.62
CA PRO A 429 0.75 -16.21 10.59
C PRO A 429 1.48 -17.26 9.73
N GLY A 430 1.83 -16.89 8.50
CA GLY A 430 2.58 -17.74 7.57
C GLY A 430 1.79 -18.14 6.33
N PHE A 431 2.27 -19.16 5.61
CA PHE A 431 1.57 -19.67 4.43
C PHE A 431 0.29 -20.40 4.82
N GLN A 432 -0.82 -20.06 4.16
CA GLN A 432 -2.13 -20.66 4.41
C GLN A 432 -2.60 -21.43 3.18
N LEU A 433 -3.15 -22.62 3.39
CA LEU A 433 -3.86 -23.37 2.37
C LEU A 433 -5.35 -23.40 2.73
N LEU A 434 -6.14 -22.61 2.01
CA LEU A 434 -7.59 -22.53 2.17
C LEU A 434 -8.26 -23.51 1.20
N ILE A 435 -9.03 -24.44 1.74
CA ILE A 435 -9.66 -25.55 1.01
C ILE A 435 -11.18 -25.45 1.15
N ALA A 436 -11.91 -25.65 0.05
CA ALA A 436 -13.36 -25.78 0.08
C ALA A 436 -13.79 -26.90 1.02
N GLY A 437 -14.81 -26.65 1.83
CA GLY A 437 -15.19 -27.55 2.93
C GLY A 437 -15.65 -28.93 2.50
N ASP A 438 -16.07 -29.12 1.26
CA ASP A 438 -16.45 -30.40 0.66
C ASP A 438 -15.25 -31.14 -0.01
N MET A 439 -14.03 -30.59 0.11
CA MET A 439 -12.80 -31.23 -0.34
C MET A 439 -11.99 -31.71 0.87
N ASP A 440 -11.79 -33.02 0.96
CA ASP A 440 -10.93 -33.60 2.00
C ASP A 440 -9.46 -33.59 1.54
N PRO A 441 -8.53 -33.04 2.34
CA PRO A 441 -7.12 -33.09 2.03
C PRO A 441 -6.58 -34.52 2.18
N SER A 442 -5.78 -34.99 1.21
CA SER A 442 -5.11 -36.29 1.30
C SER A 442 -4.06 -36.29 2.43
N PRO A 443 -3.73 -37.45 3.04
CA PRO A 443 -2.61 -37.55 3.98
C PRO A 443 -1.29 -37.01 3.39
N THR A 444 -1.04 -37.31 2.11
CA THR A 444 0.12 -36.82 1.36
C THR A 444 0.18 -35.29 1.31
N LEU A 445 -0.96 -34.63 1.04
CA LEU A 445 -1.05 -33.18 1.01
C LEU A 445 -0.74 -32.58 2.39
N LEU A 446 -1.32 -33.15 3.45
CA LEU A 446 -1.08 -32.70 4.83
C LEU A 446 0.39 -32.83 5.22
N ASP A 447 1.04 -33.94 4.87
CA ASP A 447 2.45 -34.16 5.19
C ASP A 447 3.36 -33.20 4.42
N LYS A 448 3.11 -32.97 3.13
CA LYS A 448 3.83 -31.96 2.33
C LYS A 448 3.63 -30.55 2.88
N ALA A 449 2.40 -30.19 3.22
CA ALA A 449 2.08 -28.88 3.80
C ALA A 449 2.84 -28.66 5.11
N ARG A 450 2.88 -29.65 6.00
CA ARG A 450 3.65 -29.60 7.26
C ARG A 450 5.14 -29.42 7.05
N GLN A 451 5.75 -30.12 6.07
CA GLN A 451 7.18 -30.01 5.77
C GLN A 451 7.60 -28.60 5.35
N VAL A 452 6.67 -27.82 4.78
CA VAL A 452 6.90 -26.47 4.27
C VAL A 452 6.32 -25.40 5.23
N GLY A 453 5.72 -25.82 6.35
CA GLY A 453 5.11 -24.90 7.33
C GLY A 453 3.83 -24.22 6.84
N ILE A 454 3.06 -24.88 5.97
CA ILE A 454 1.77 -24.39 5.47
C ILE A 454 0.65 -24.85 6.42
N ALA A 455 -0.13 -23.91 6.93
CA ALA A 455 -1.31 -24.21 7.74
C ALA A 455 -2.51 -24.50 6.83
N VAL A 456 -3.17 -25.65 7.03
CA VAL A 456 -4.26 -26.13 6.17
C VAL A 456 -5.60 -25.90 6.84
N HIS A 457 -6.50 -25.18 6.18
CA HIS A 457 -7.80 -24.79 6.68
C HIS A 457 -8.90 -25.14 5.69
N ARG A 458 -10.00 -25.70 6.20
CA ARG A 458 -11.20 -25.96 5.41
C ARG A 458 -12.23 -24.88 5.71
N VAL A 459 -12.83 -24.31 4.67
CA VAL A 459 -13.83 -23.24 4.76
C VAL A 459 -15.11 -23.66 4.07
N ALA A 460 -16.25 -23.51 4.74
CA ALA A 460 -17.57 -23.80 4.19
C ALA A 460 -18.61 -22.82 4.72
N GLN A 461 -19.83 -22.88 4.18
CA GLN A 461 -20.97 -22.12 4.72
C GLN A 461 -21.67 -22.76 5.91
N GLU A 462 -21.58 -24.09 6.03
CA GLU A 462 -22.32 -24.83 7.05
C GLU A 462 -21.37 -25.70 7.84
N LYS A 463 -21.59 -25.77 9.15
CA LYS A 463 -20.75 -26.56 10.04
C LYS A 463 -21.06 -28.05 9.87
N SER A 464 -20.25 -28.76 9.10
CA SER A 464 -20.32 -30.22 9.00
C SER A 464 -19.45 -30.95 10.03
N CYS A 465 -18.40 -30.31 10.54
CA CYS A 465 -17.54 -30.86 11.59
C CYS A 465 -16.87 -29.76 12.45
N PRO A 466 -16.29 -30.10 13.61
CA PRO A 466 -15.71 -29.10 14.51
C PRO A 466 -14.50 -28.33 13.97
N SER A 467 -13.73 -28.92 13.04
CA SER A 467 -12.50 -28.35 12.48
C SER A 467 -12.73 -27.43 11.28
N LEU A 468 -13.97 -27.28 10.84
CA LEU A 468 -14.36 -26.47 9.68
C LEU A 468 -14.57 -25.01 10.08
N LEU A 469 -13.99 -24.09 9.32
CA LEU A 469 -14.27 -22.66 9.45
C LEU A 469 -15.56 -22.35 8.70
N VAL A 470 -16.53 -21.77 9.41
CA VAL A 470 -17.82 -21.40 8.82
C VAL A 470 -17.74 -19.96 8.33
N GLU A 471 -17.91 -19.73 7.04
CA GLU A 471 -17.98 -18.42 6.42
C GLU A 471 -19.42 -17.87 6.44
N GLU A 472 -19.57 -16.60 6.80
CA GLU A 472 -20.87 -15.93 6.93
C GLU A 472 -21.46 -15.52 5.55
N ASP A 473 -20.66 -14.88 4.69
CA ASP A 473 -21.16 -14.09 3.56
C ASP A 473 -20.80 -14.63 2.15
N ARG A 474 -20.21 -15.83 2.05
CA ARG A 474 -19.72 -16.45 0.79
C ARG A 474 -18.67 -15.67 0.00
N VAL A 475 -18.10 -14.60 0.54
CA VAL A 475 -17.05 -13.79 -0.10
C VAL A 475 -15.89 -14.64 -0.65
N LEU A 476 -15.32 -15.55 0.15
CA LEU A 476 -14.22 -16.45 -0.23
C LEU A 476 -14.70 -17.62 -1.08
N VAL A 477 -15.79 -18.29 -0.70
CA VAL A 477 -16.34 -19.43 -1.46
C VAL A 477 -16.75 -19.03 -2.88
N ASP A 478 -17.44 -17.90 -3.06
CA ASP A 478 -17.83 -17.39 -4.38
C ASP A 478 -16.61 -16.93 -5.17
N TRP A 479 -15.63 -16.32 -4.51
CA TRP A 479 -14.36 -15.94 -5.15
C TRP A 479 -13.59 -17.17 -5.67
N LEU A 480 -13.49 -18.26 -4.91
CA LEU A 480 -12.87 -19.52 -5.34
C LEU A 480 -13.61 -20.11 -6.55
N THR A 481 -14.93 -20.28 -6.42
CA THR A 481 -15.76 -20.95 -7.44
C THR A 481 -15.88 -20.14 -8.73
N ALA A 482 -15.82 -18.81 -8.68
CA ALA A 482 -15.85 -17.94 -9.87
C ALA A 482 -14.71 -18.22 -10.89
N LYS A 483 -13.65 -18.92 -10.48
CA LYS A 483 -12.57 -19.38 -11.36
C LYS A 483 -12.38 -20.90 -11.35
N GLY A 484 -13.39 -21.65 -10.90
CA GLY A 484 -13.35 -23.11 -10.81
C GLY A 484 -12.33 -23.64 -9.79
N ALA A 485 -11.87 -22.80 -8.86
CA ALA A 485 -10.96 -23.22 -7.80
C ALA A 485 -11.72 -23.82 -6.63
N ARG A 486 -11.09 -24.80 -5.96
CA ARG A 486 -11.50 -25.40 -4.70
C ARG A 486 -10.43 -25.27 -3.61
N ALA A 487 -9.23 -24.80 -3.96
CA ALA A 487 -8.20 -24.44 -3.01
C ALA A 487 -7.44 -23.19 -3.45
N ALA A 488 -6.97 -22.41 -2.47
CA ALA A 488 -6.03 -21.31 -2.65
C ALA A 488 -4.86 -21.45 -1.68
N LEU A 489 -3.65 -21.40 -2.21
CA LEU A 489 -2.42 -21.28 -1.43
C LEU A 489 -2.07 -19.79 -1.33
N VAL A 490 -1.97 -19.29 -0.11
CA VAL A 490 -1.84 -17.87 0.22
C VAL A 490 -0.53 -17.63 0.96
N ARG A 491 0.18 -16.58 0.56
CA ARG A 491 1.47 -16.15 1.11
C ARG A 491 1.29 -15.43 2.46
N PRO A 492 2.37 -15.24 3.24
CA PRO A 492 2.30 -14.50 4.51
C PRO A 492 1.88 -13.02 4.38
N ASP A 493 1.99 -12.44 3.18
CA ASP A 493 1.51 -11.09 2.85
C ASP A 493 0.11 -11.08 2.22
N HIS A 494 -0.64 -12.18 2.36
CA HIS A 494 -2.03 -12.36 1.91
C HIS A 494 -2.25 -12.35 0.40
N VAL A 495 -1.16 -12.35 -0.37
CA VAL A 495 -1.18 -12.52 -1.82
C VAL A 495 -1.35 -14.00 -2.15
N VAL A 496 -2.22 -14.31 -3.12
CA VAL A 496 -2.45 -15.66 -3.60
C VAL A 496 -1.20 -16.13 -4.35
N PHE A 497 -0.57 -17.21 -3.88
CA PHE A 497 0.47 -17.89 -4.63
C PHE A 497 -0.12 -18.55 -5.87
N GLY A 498 -1.21 -19.31 -5.70
CA GLY A 498 -1.95 -19.96 -6.79
C GLY A 498 -3.21 -20.64 -6.30
N THR A 499 -4.06 -21.07 -7.25
CA THR A 499 -5.30 -21.79 -6.96
C THR A 499 -5.38 -23.12 -7.71
N ALA A 500 -6.16 -24.07 -7.16
CA ALA A 500 -6.32 -25.41 -7.72
C ALA A 500 -7.78 -25.85 -7.68
N ALA A 501 -8.20 -26.64 -8.67
CA ALA A 501 -9.57 -27.15 -8.79
C ALA A 501 -9.82 -28.45 -8.00
N ASP A 502 -8.76 -29.18 -7.65
CA ASP A 502 -8.85 -30.48 -6.97
C ASP A 502 -7.63 -30.77 -6.06
N THR A 503 -7.68 -31.89 -5.34
CA THR A 503 -6.62 -32.33 -4.41
C THR A 503 -5.28 -32.52 -5.12
N ARG A 504 -5.27 -33.03 -6.36
CA ARG A 504 -4.03 -33.28 -7.10
C ARG A 504 -3.35 -31.97 -7.51
N GLY A 505 -4.12 -31.01 -8.04
CA GLY A 505 -3.63 -29.66 -8.34
C GLY A 505 -3.16 -28.94 -7.08
N THR A 506 -3.83 -29.18 -5.95
CA THR A 506 -3.42 -28.62 -4.65
C THR A 506 -2.07 -29.18 -4.20
N GLU A 507 -1.84 -30.48 -4.35
CA GLU A 507 -0.53 -31.09 -4.07
C GLU A 507 0.56 -30.54 -5.00
N GLN A 508 0.24 -30.27 -6.27
CA GLN A 508 1.18 -29.66 -7.21
C GLN A 508 1.56 -28.23 -6.81
N LEU A 509 0.60 -27.41 -6.37
CA LEU A 509 0.87 -26.07 -5.85
C LEU A 509 1.82 -26.09 -4.66
N VAL A 510 1.60 -27.00 -3.71
CA VAL A 510 2.47 -27.14 -2.53
C VAL A 510 3.89 -27.55 -2.96
N CYS A 511 4.02 -28.47 -3.93
CA CYS A 511 5.33 -28.86 -4.45
C CYS A 511 6.03 -27.68 -5.16
N GLN A 512 5.30 -26.90 -5.96
CA GLN A 512 5.85 -25.74 -6.66
C GLN A 512 6.34 -24.69 -5.66
N LEU A 513 5.55 -24.37 -4.62
CA LEU A 513 6.00 -23.47 -3.56
C LEU A 513 7.26 -24.01 -2.88
N GLN A 514 7.28 -25.30 -2.51
CA GLN A 514 8.45 -25.92 -1.89
C GLN A 514 9.71 -25.75 -2.75
N MET A 515 9.60 -25.98 -4.06
CA MET A 515 10.71 -25.79 -5.01
C MET A 515 11.16 -24.32 -5.05
N MET A 516 10.23 -23.36 -5.07
CA MET A 516 10.57 -21.93 -5.12
C MET A 516 11.11 -21.39 -3.79
N LEU A 517 10.87 -22.06 -2.66
CA LEU A 517 11.47 -21.68 -1.37
C LEU A 517 12.93 -22.15 -1.25
N VAL A 518 13.32 -23.20 -1.99
CA VAL A 518 14.66 -23.82 -1.89
C VAL A 518 15.54 -23.63 -3.12
N ALA A 519 14.97 -23.24 -4.27
CA ALA A 519 15.72 -22.98 -5.49
C ALA A 519 16.76 -21.86 -5.25
N ALA A 520 17.88 -21.89 -5.98
CA ALA A 520 18.74 -20.71 -6.11
C ALA A 520 18.21 -19.88 -7.30
N PRO A 521 18.43 -18.55 -7.38
CA PRO A 521 18.07 -17.80 -8.57
C PRO A 521 18.90 -18.32 -9.74
N ASP A 522 18.27 -18.57 -10.89
CA ASP A 522 19.01 -18.69 -12.14
C ASP A 522 19.79 -17.37 -12.34
N LYS A 523 21.12 -17.51 -12.48
CA LYS A 523 22.07 -16.39 -12.56
C LYS A 523 21.90 -15.53 -13.81
#